data_AF-A0A9Q0VI16-F1
#
_entry.id   AF-A0A9Q0VI16-F1
#
_cell.length_a   1.000
_cell.length_b   1.000
_cell.length_c   1.000
_cell.angle_alpha   90.00
_cell.angle_beta   90.00
_cell.angle_gamma   90.00
#
_symmetry.space_group_name_H-M   'P 1'
#
loop_
_entity.id
_entity.type
_entity.pdbx_description
1 polymer ?
#
loop_
_entity_poly.entity_id
_entity_poly.type
_entity_poly.pdbx_seq_one_letter_code
_entity_poly.pdbx_strand_id
1 'polypeptide(L)'
;MITFFEDADAVTKNNKMEPLCTIMGRSDFCEMKGDIRIDGNSFTVFIVSSETDILAAKNTSWRIRPYARKGDQTAMDRVREWTVKLVAGGSYIPECSLNHSVPGILFSAGGYSGNHFHAFTDIIVPLFSTARPYNGEVQFLITNGWSGWIAKFRTILKALSRYQLMNIDNIKDIHCFGSMTVGLKRESYKELGIDPSKSPYSIKDFRQFLRSSYNLKKTRAIKIMDGTKRRPRLLIISRKRSRAFTNVGDIVTLAKKLGYRVVVAEPDADLSGFSQIINSCDVVMGVHGAGLTNIVFLPENAVFIQVIPFGGAEWLSRTFFEEPAKAMNIRYLDYKIRVEESTLLQQYPADHVVLRDPSAIGKQGWLAFRSIYFQKQNVTIDVNRFRPTLVKALELLHQ
;
A
#
# COMPACT_ATOMS: atom_id res chain seq x y z
N MET A 1 67.43 6.05 34.67
CA MET A 1 66.89 4.73 34.28
C MET A 1 65.37 4.82 34.34
N ILE A 2 64.75 5.36 33.29
CA ILE A 2 63.30 5.41 33.13
C ILE A 2 63.06 5.20 31.63
N THR A 3 62.51 4.05 31.28
CA THR A 3 61.99 3.73 29.96
C THR A 3 60.57 3.21 30.19
N PHE A 4 59.58 3.98 29.75
CA PHE A 4 58.21 3.50 29.57
C PHE A 4 57.92 3.57 28.08
N PHE A 5 57.62 2.39 27.52
CA PHE A 5 57.13 2.20 26.16
C PHE A 5 55.70 2.75 26.06
N GLU A 6 55.43 3.54 25.02
CA GLU A 6 54.08 3.86 24.56
C GLU A 6 53.58 2.69 23.70
N ASP A 7 52.56 1.96 24.18
CA ASP A 7 51.76 1.07 23.35
C ASP A 7 50.56 1.85 22.81
N ALA A 8 50.54 2.04 21.49
CA ALA A 8 49.39 2.52 20.74
C ALA A 8 48.49 1.34 20.38
N ASP A 9 47.37 1.18 21.10
CA ASP A 9 46.34 0.21 20.75
C ASP A 9 45.59 0.64 19.47
N ALA A 10 45.93 -0.04 18.37
CA ALA A 10 45.19 0.03 17.11
C ALA A 10 43.83 -0.69 17.27
N VAL A 11 42.75 0.09 17.29
CA VAL A 11 41.38 -0.42 17.23
C VAL A 11 41.13 -1.06 15.85
N THR A 12 41.18 -2.38 15.80
CA THR A 12 40.75 -3.18 14.65
C THR A 12 39.22 -3.11 14.54
N LYS A 13 38.72 -2.31 13.57
CA LYS A 13 37.32 -2.37 13.14
C LYS A 13 37.06 -3.72 12.48
N ASN A 14 36.41 -4.62 13.21
CA ASN A 14 35.76 -5.80 12.65
C ASN A 14 34.63 -5.36 11.68
N ASN A 15 34.96 -5.18 10.40
CA ASN A 15 33.98 -5.04 9.32
C ASN A 15 33.27 -6.40 9.12
N LYS A 16 32.26 -6.70 9.95
CA LYS A 16 31.29 -7.73 9.60
C LYS A 16 30.54 -7.24 8.35
N MET A 17 30.77 -7.89 7.21
CA MET A 17 30.03 -7.65 5.98
C MET A 17 28.53 -7.89 6.26
N GLU A 18 27.72 -6.83 6.17
CA GLU A 18 26.27 -6.95 6.28
C GLU A 18 25.74 -7.89 5.19
N PRO A 19 24.70 -8.71 5.46
CA PRO A 19 24.14 -9.60 4.47
C PRO A 19 23.58 -8.80 3.29
N LEU A 20 24.07 -9.09 2.07
CA LEU A 20 23.63 -8.47 0.81
C LEU A 20 22.11 -8.49 0.64
N CYS A 21 21.46 -9.58 1.04
CA CYS A 21 20.01 -9.74 1.00
C CYS A 21 19.47 -10.00 2.40
N THR A 22 18.54 -9.15 2.84
CA THR A 22 17.83 -9.30 4.10
C THR A 22 16.50 -10.01 3.86
N ILE A 23 16.32 -11.13 4.56
CA ILE A 23 15.05 -11.85 4.61
C ILE A 23 14.25 -11.30 5.79
N MET A 24 13.24 -10.48 5.51
CA MET A 24 12.32 -9.98 6.54
C MET A 24 10.97 -10.69 6.49
N GLY A 25 10.15 -10.47 7.53
CA GLY A 25 8.87 -11.14 7.69
C GLY A 25 7.88 -10.99 6.52
N ARG A 26 7.84 -9.82 5.84
CA ARG A 26 6.90 -9.58 4.72
C ARG A 26 7.52 -9.24 3.37
N SER A 27 8.81 -8.94 3.33
CA SER A 27 9.51 -8.57 2.10
C SER A 27 10.95 -9.05 2.17
N ASP A 28 11.45 -9.58 1.07
CA ASP A 28 12.88 -9.68 0.86
C ASP A 28 13.36 -8.42 0.16
N PHE A 29 14.56 -7.96 0.52
CA PHE A 29 15.26 -6.95 -0.25
C PHE A 29 16.76 -7.17 -0.18
N CYS A 30 17.48 -6.69 -1.18
CA CYS A 30 18.93 -6.68 -1.20
C CYS A 30 19.44 -5.24 -1.27
N GLU A 31 20.42 -4.90 -0.44
CA GLU A 31 21.11 -3.61 -0.47
C GLU A 31 22.56 -3.83 -0.85
N MET A 32 23.02 -3.06 -1.83
CA MET A 32 24.33 -3.27 -2.44
C MET A 32 24.98 -1.93 -2.80
N LYS A 33 26.31 -1.91 -2.72
CA LYS A 33 27.19 -0.79 -3.10
C LYS A 33 28.35 -1.34 -3.92
N GLY A 34 28.84 -0.57 -4.89
CA GLY A 34 29.90 -0.96 -5.81
C GLY A 34 29.49 -0.78 -7.26
N ASP A 35 30.20 -1.42 -8.19
CA ASP A 35 29.81 -1.48 -9.60
C ASP A 35 28.65 -2.47 -9.76
N ILE A 36 27.44 -1.92 -9.86
CA ILE A 36 26.20 -2.68 -10.01
C ILE A 36 25.70 -2.51 -11.43
N ARG A 37 25.46 -3.62 -12.13
CA ARG A 37 24.99 -3.61 -13.53
C ARG A 37 23.69 -4.38 -13.65
N ILE A 38 22.67 -3.77 -14.25
CA ILE A 38 21.33 -4.33 -14.36
C ILE A 38 21.07 -4.70 -15.81
N ASP A 39 20.77 -5.97 -16.03
CA ASP A 39 20.29 -6.48 -17.30
C ASP A 39 18.80 -6.81 -17.21
N GLY A 40 17.98 -5.98 -17.86
CA GLY A 40 16.53 -6.15 -17.93
C GLY A 40 16.07 -7.35 -18.76
N ASN A 41 16.90 -7.86 -19.68
CA ASN A 41 16.53 -9.00 -20.53
C ASN A 41 16.70 -10.33 -19.80
N SER A 42 17.79 -10.48 -19.04
CA SER A 42 18.04 -11.68 -18.23
C SER A 42 17.48 -11.61 -16.81
N PHE A 43 16.91 -10.46 -16.42
CA PHE A 43 16.44 -10.17 -15.05
C PHE A 43 17.53 -10.40 -14.00
N THR A 44 18.74 -9.95 -14.32
CA THR A 44 19.93 -10.14 -13.48
C THR A 44 20.50 -8.81 -13.03
N VAL A 45 20.80 -8.72 -11.74
CA VAL A 45 21.57 -7.63 -11.12
C VAL A 45 22.94 -8.18 -10.79
N PHE A 46 23.95 -7.72 -11.50
CA PHE A 46 25.35 -8.07 -11.27
C PHE A 46 25.98 -7.10 -10.28
N ILE A 47 26.76 -7.62 -9.34
CA ILE A 47 27.59 -6.82 -8.43
C ILE A 47 29.03 -7.23 -8.66
N VAL A 48 29.86 -6.31 -9.13
CA VAL A 48 31.28 -6.57 -9.38
C VAL A 48 32.06 -6.41 -8.07
N SER A 49 32.79 -7.45 -7.69
CA SER A 49 33.60 -7.50 -6.47
C SER A 49 35.10 -7.54 -6.79
N SER A 50 35.92 -6.96 -5.93
CA SER A 50 37.39 -6.97 -6.05
C SER A 50 37.98 -8.36 -5.84
N GLU A 51 39.13 -8.63 -6.46
CA GLU A 51 39.72 -9.97 -6.55
C GLU A 51 39.97 -10.67 -5.21
N THR A 52 40.23 -9.90 -4.15
CA THR A 52 40.45 -10.40 -2.78
C THR A 52 39.21 -10.95 -2.08
N ASP A 53 38.00 -10.60 -2.51
CA ASP A 53 36.73 -11.09 -1.95
C ASP A 53 36.24 -12.38 -2.63
N ILE A 54 36.83 -12.76 -3.77
CA ILE A 54 36.37 -13.86 -4.64
C ILE A 54 36.49 -15.24 -3.98
N LEU A 55 37.48 -15.45 -3.11
CA LEU A 55 37.69 -16.75 -2.46
C LEU A 55 36.56 -17.10 -1.47
N ALA A 56 35.84 -16.10 -0.95
CA ALA A 56 34.65 -16.28 -0.11
C ALA A 56 33.31 -16.24 -0.90
N ALA A 57 33.34 -15.79 -2.15
CA ALA A 57 32.17 -15.37 -2.93
C ALA A 57 31.90 -16.18 -4.22
N LYS A 58 32.68 -17.23 -4.52
CA LYS A 58 32.46 -18.05 -5.71
C LYS A 58 31.03 -18.62 -5.73
N ASN A 59 30.25 -18.19 -6.73
CA ASN A 59 28.88 -18.61 -7.04
C ASN A 59 27.78 -18.17 -6.06
N THR A 60 27.95 -17.06 -5.35
CA THR A 60 26.84 -16.55 -4.53
C THR A 60 25.81 -15.82 -5.40
N SER A 61 24.64 -16.44 -5.56
CA SER A 61 23.49 -15.87 -6.25
C SER A 61 22.24 -15.94 -5.37
N TRP A 62 21.41 -14.91 -5.41
CA TRP A 62 20.15 -14.85 -4.71
C TRP A 62 19.01 -14.66 -5.69
N ARG A 63 17.92 -15.39 -5.49
CA ARG A 63 16.67 -15.22 -6.24
C ARG A 63 15.72 -14.38 -5.40
N ILE A 64 15.21 -13.31 -5.97
CA ILE A 64 14.35 -12.35 -5.28
C ILE A 64 13.16 -11.96 -6.15
N ARG A 65 11.99 -11.89 -5.54
CA ARG A 65 10.78 -11.30 -6.12
C ARG A 65 10.53 -9.97 -5.42
N PRO A 66 10.80 -8.81 -6.06
CA PRO A 66 10.90 -7.52 -5.37
C PRO A 66 9.52 -6.91 -5.07
N TYR A 67 8.72 -7.59 -4.25
CA TYR A 67 7.33 -7.26 -3.87
C TYR A 67 7.08 -7.53 -2.39
N ALA A 68 6.41 -6.61 -1.67
CA ALA A 68 6.32 -6.65 -0.21
C ALA A 68 5.12 -7.47 0.34
N ARG A 69 4.90 -8.66 -0.21
CA ARG A 69 3.94 -9.67 0.30
C ARG A 69 4.47 -11.10 0.10
N LYS A 70 5.70 -11.36 0.54
CA LYS A 70 6.42 -12.61 0.32
C LYS A 70 5.63 -13.89 0.65
N GLY A 71 4.85 -13.87 1.75
CA GLY A 71 4.10 -15.04 2.23
C GLY A 71 2.83 -15.39 1.42
N ASP A 72 2.47 -14.63 0.39
CA ASP A 72 1.29 -14.89 -0.44
C ASP A 72 1.72 -15.47 -1.80
N GLN A 73 1.65 -16.79 -1.94
CA GLN A 73 2.12 -17.48 -3.15
C GLN A 73 1.39 -16.99 -4.41
N THR A 74 0.06 -16.81 -4.33
CA THR A 74 -0.75 -16.36 -5.47
C THR A 74 -0.37 -14.95 -5.94
N ALA A 75 -0.01 -14.06 -5.01
CA ALA A 75 0.57 -12.77 -5.38
C ALA A 75 1.94 -12.97 -6.02
N MET A 76 2.82 -13.74 -5.38
CA MET A 76 4.19 -13.91 -5.81
C MET A 76 4.30 -14.57 -7.19
N ASP A 77 3.40 -15.47 -7.56
CA ASP A 77 3.36 -16.11 -8.89
C ASP A 77 3.21 -15.11 -10.05
N ARG A 78 2.73 -13.90 -9.75
CA ARG A 78 2.59 -12.78 -10.70
C ARG A 78 3.68 -11.73 -10.55
N VAL A 79 4.71 -12.01 -9.75
CA VAL A 79 5.87 -11.16 -9.52
C VAL A 79 7.06 -11.80 -10.23
N ARG A 80 7.70 -11.03 -11.11
CA ARG A 80 8.90 -11.50 -11.79
C ARG A 80 10.02 -11.72 -10.77
N GLU A 81 10.69 -12.86 -10.91
CA GLU A 81 11.87 -13.15 -10.12
C GLU A 81 13.12 -12.59 -10.81
N TRP A 82 14.01 -12.04 -10.00
CA TRP A 82 15.28 -11.47 -10.39
C TRP A 82 16.41 -12.25 -9.71
N THR A 83 17.54 -12.35 -10.41
CA THR A 83 18.76 -12.93 -9.86
C THR A 83 19.71 -11.81 -9.46
N VAL A 84 20.11 -11.74 -8.19
CA VAL A 84 21.24 -10.92 -7.74
C VAL A 84 22.48 -11.81 -7.74
N LYS A 85 23.50 -11.45 -8.52
CA LYS A 85 24.69 -12.28 -8.74
C LYS A 85 25.95 -11.50 -8.42
N LEU A 86 26.76 -12.04 -7.53
CA LEU A 86 28.10 -11.54 -7.26
C LEU A 86 29.06 -12.09 -8.33
N VAL A 87 29.84 -11.22 -8.96
CA VAL A 87 30.75 -11.57 -10.07
C VAL A 87 32.15 -11.01 -9.85
N ALA A 88 33.15 -11.77 -10.29
CA ALA A 88 34.55 -11.38 -10.23
C ALA A 88 34.89 -10.36 -11.34
N GLY A 89 35.71 -9.35 -11.01
CA GLY A 89 36.34 -8.48 -12.02
C GLY A 89 37.10 -9.32 -13.06
N GLY A 90 36.80 -9.15 -14.35
CA GLY A 90 37.38 -9.94 -15.45
C GLY A 90 36.51 -11.11 -15.96
N SER A 91 35.39 -11.41 -15.30
CA SER A 91 34.35 -12.30 -15.86
C SER A 91 33.64 -11.61 -17.03
N TYR A 92 33.03 -12.36 -17.97
CA TYR A 92 32.13 -11.76 -18.96
C TYR A 92 30.91 -11.17 -18.25
N ILE A 93 30.93 -9.84 -18.06
CA ILE A 93 29.88 -9.05 -17.43
C ILE A 93 29.41 -8.05 -18.48
N PRO A 94 28.09 -7.80 -18.63
CA PRO A 94 27.61 -6.84 -19.60
C PRO A 94 28.23 -5.45 -19.39
N GLU A 95 28.67 -4.82 -20.48
CA GLU A 95 29.21 -3.47 -20.46
C GLU A 95 28.12 -2.44 -20.18
N CYS A 96 28.46 -1.37 -19.45
CA CYS A 96 27.52 -0.32 -19.11
C CYS A 96 27.08 0.45 -20.36
N SER A 97 25.79 0.42 -20.66
CA SER A 97 25.19 1.28 -21.69
C SER A 97 24.86 2.66 -21.12
N LEU A 98 24.38 2.72 -19.88
CA LEU A 98 24.02 3.96 -19.20
C LEU A 98 24.47 3.95 -17.73
N ASN A 99 25.24 4.95 -17.33
CA ASN A 99 25.68 5.14 -15.95
C ASN A 99 24.77 6.13 -15.21
N HIS A 100 24.35 5.76 -14.00
CA HIS A 100 23.53 6.59 -13.11
C HIS A 100 24.36 7.10 -11.94
N SER A 101 24.31 8.40 -11.68
CA SER A 101 25.02 9.05 -10.57
C SER A 101 24.29 8.97 -9.23
N VAL A 102 23.04 8.49 -9.23
CA VAL A 102 22.20 8.31 -8.03
C VAL A 102 21.93 6.84 -7.75
N PRO A 103 21.56 6.47 -6.51
CA PRO A 103 21.14 5.11 -6.19
C PRO A 103 19.94 4.63 -7.01
N GLY A 104 19.83 3.32 -7.21
CA GLY A 104 18.67 2.68 -7.84
C GLY A 104 17.74 1.99 -6.84
N ILE A 105 16.42 1.97 -7.11
CA ILE A 105 15.48 1.06 -6.46
C ILE A 105 14.76 0.24 -7.53
N LEU A 106 14.92 -1.09 -7.49
CA LEU A 106 14.17 -2.03 -8.32
C LEU A 106 13.02 -2.64 -7.54
N PHE A 107 11.79 -2.43 -8.01
CA PHE A 107 10.60 -3.00 -7.39
C PHE A 107 9.59 -3.48 -8.42
N SER A 108 8.73 -4.41 -8.01
CA SER A 108 7.68 -4.97 -8.86
C SER A 108 6.36 -4.24 -8.69
N ALA A 109 5.74 -3.90 -9.83
CA ALA A 109 4.34 -3.51 -9.92
C ALA A 109 3.44 -4.69 -10.35
N GLY A 110 3.85 -5.93 -10.07
CA GLY A 110 3.11 -7.16 -10.32
C GLY A 110 2.17 -7.55 -9.17
N GLY A 111 2.05 -8.85 -8.90
CA GLY A 111 1.27 -9.35 -7.77
C GLY A 111 -0.21 -8.97 -7.83
N TYR A 112 -0.70 -8.31 -6.77
CA TYR A 112 -2.08 -7.81 -6.71
C TYR A 112 -2.20 -6.32 -7.04
N SER A 113 -1.20 -5.70 -7.66
CA SER A 113 -1.14 -4.25 -7.94
C SER A 113 -2.35 -3.67 -8.70
N GLY A 114 -3.09 -4.48 -9.45
CA GLY A 114 -4.35 -4.08 -10.09
C GLY A 114 -5.48 -3.77 -9.10
N ASN A 115 -5.38 -4.28 -7.87
CA ASN A 115 -6.27 -3.95 -6.77
C ASN A 115 -5.72 -2.74 -5.99
N HIS A 116 -6.54 -1.71 -5.81
CA HIS A 116 -6.11 -0.44 -5.21
C HIS A 116 -5.59 -0.58 -3.77
N PHE A 117 -6.15 -1.50 -2.97
CA PHE A 117 -5.67 -1.76 -1.61
C PHE A 117 -4.25 -2.32 -1.64
N HIS A 118 -4.02 -3.32 -2.48
CA HIS A 118 -2.72 -3.95 -2.64
C HIS A 118 -1.67 -3.02 -3.25
N ALA A 119 -2.06 -2.20 -4.23
CA ALA A 119 -1.18 -1.17 -4.78
C ALA A 119 -0.63 -0.26 -3.68
N PHE A 120 -1.48 0.20 -2.75
CA PHE A 120 -1.01 1.01 -1.63
C PHE A 120 -0.20 0.21 -0.61
N THR A 121 -0.75 -0.90 -0.11
CA THR A 121 -0.17 -1.57 1.06
C THR A 121 1.05 -2.43 0.74
N ASP A 122 1.18 -2.94 -0.47
CA ASP A 122 2.26 -3.85 -0.87
C ASP A 122 3.33 -3.15 -1.70
N ILE A 123 3.02 -2.00 -2.27
CA ILE A 123 3.95 -1.26 -3.14
C ILE A 123 4.14 0.17 -2.63
N ILE A 124 3.12 1.03 -2.68
CA ILE A 124 3.33 2.48 -2.48
C ILE A 124 3.80 2.83 -1.05
N VAL A 125 3.24 2.21 -0.02
CA VAL A 125 3.66 2.45 1.38
C VAL A 125 5.08 1.93 1.62
N PRO A 126 5.42 0.67 1.28
CA PRO A 126 6.82 0.20 1.36
C PRO A 126 7.79 1.01 0.48
N LEU A 127 7.38 1.43 -0.72
CA LEU A 127 8.18 2.26 -1.61
C LEU A 127 8.45 3.64 -1.01
N PHE A 128 7.46 4.25 -0.35
CA PHE A 128 7.70 5.46 0.43
C PHE A 128 8.80 5.21 1.47
N SER A 129 8.65 4.21 2.34
CA SER A 129 9.66 3.94 3.37
C SER A 129 11.05 3.63 2.80
N THR A 130 11.12 2.96 1.66
CA THR A 130 12.38 2.61 0.98
C THR A 130 13.02 3.83 0.31
N ALA A 131 12.23 4.68 -0.34
CA ALA A 131 12.72 5.80 -1.15
C ALA A 131 12.91 7.10 -0.35
N ARG A 132 12.19 7.30 0.76
CA ARG A 132 12.24 8.55 1.53
C ARG A 132 13.64 8.96 2.01
N PRO A 133 14.54 8.07 2.44
CA PRO A 133 15.90 8.45 2.83
C PRO A 133 16.68 9.17 1.72
N TYR A 134 16.37 8.91 0.45
CA TYR A 134 17.05 9.52 -0.70
C TYR A 134 16.50 10.91 -1.07
N ASN A 135 15.37 11.34 -0.49
CA ASN A 135 14.78 12.67 -0.71
C ASN A 135 14.61 13.08 -2.20
N GLY A 136 14.27 12.11 -3.05
CA GLY A 136 14.11 12.32 -4.50
C GLY A 136 15.33 11.99 -5.34
N GLU A 137 16.52 11.83 -4.73
CA GLU A 137 17.78 11.47 -5.38
C GLU A 137 17.92 9.95 -5.53
N VAL A 138 16.98 9.34 -6.24
CA VAL A 138 16.95 7.89 -6.48
C VAL A 138 16.27 7.58 -7.80
N GLN A 139 16.83 6.67 -8.60
CA GLN A 139 16.28 6.20 -9.86
C GLN A 139 15.38 4.98 -9.61
N PHE A 140 14.14 5.01 -10.12
CA PHE A 140 13.24 3.86 -10.04
C PHE A 140 13.35 2.97 -11.26
N LEU A 141 13.49 1.67 -11.03
CA LEU A 141 13.37 0.60 -12.02
C LEU A 141 12.15 -0.26 -11.64
N ILE A 142 11.15 -0.28 -12.51
CA ILE A 142 9.86 -0.91 -12.26
C ILE A 142 9.76 -2.15 -13.13
N THR A 143 9.77 -3.33 -12.52
CA THR A 143 9.48 -4.61 -13.20
C THR A 143 7.99 -4.94 -13.10
N ASN A 144 7.43 -5.68 -14.06
CA ASN A 144 5.97 -5.88 -14.20
C ASN A 144 5.16 -4.57 -14.31
N GLY A 145 5.83 -3.46 -14.66
CA GLY A 145 5.26 -2.11 -14.68
C GLY A 145 4.43 -1.81 -15.92
N TRP A 146 3.21 -2.36 -16.00
CA TRP A 146 2.31 -2.01 -17.10
C TRP A 146 1.91 -0.52 -17.07
N SER A 147 1.76 0.07 -18.26
CA SER A 147 1.64 1.53 -18.45
C SER A 147 0.50 2.17 -17.65
N GLY A 148 -0.63 1.49 -17.53
CA GLY A 148 -1.80 1.97 -16.77
C GLY A 148 -1.53 2.14 -15.27
N TRP A 149 -0.74 1.25 -14.66
CA TRP A 149 -0.39 1.37 -13.24
C TRP A 149 0.58 2.53 -13.01
N ILE A 150 1.62 2.64 -13.84
CA ILE A 150 2.58 3.75 -13.76
C ILE A 150 1.87 5.09 -13.97
N ALA A 151 0.96 5.18 -14.94
CA ALA A 151 0.17 6.38 -15.18
C ALA A 151 -0.70 6.76 -13.98
N LYS A 152 -1.41 5.79 -13.38
CA LYS A 152 -2.27 5.99 -12.21
C LYS A 152 -1.51 6.54 -10.99
N PHE A 153 -0.29 6.04 -10.75
CA PHE A 153 0.52 6.43 -9.59
C PHE A 153 1.61 7.46 -9.91
N ARG A 154 1.60 8.05 -11.11
CA ARG A 154 2.65 8.93 -11.62
C ARG A 154 2.98 10.08 -10.67
N THR A 155 1.96 10.72 -10.08
CA THR A 155 2.14 11.84 -9.13
C THR A 155 2.95 11.41 -7.91
N ILE A 156 2.66 10.24 -7.34
CA ILE A 156 3.39 9.71 -6.18
C ILE A 156 4.81 9.32 -6.56
N LEU A 157 4.97 8.60 -7.68
CA LEU A 157 6.27 8.13 -8.14
C LEU A 157 7.23 9.29 -8.42
N LYS A 158 6.75 10.35 -9.11
CA LYS A 158 7.52 11.58 -9.35
C LYS A 158 7.81 12.42 -8.11
N ALA A 159 7.00 12.28 -7.06
CA ALA A 159 7.26 12.95 -5.80
C ALA A 159 8.29 12.19 -4.92
N LEU A 160 8.51 10.90 -5.18
CA LEU A 160 9.54 10.09 -4.51
C LEU A 160 10.87 10.04 -5.28
N SER A 161 10.85 10.27 -6.59
CA SER A 161 12.02 10.28 -7.46
C SER A 161 11.95 11.44 -8.45
N ARG A 162 13.03 12.21 -8.57
CA ARG A 162 13.17 13.32 -9.52
C ARG A 162 13.51 12.84 -10.94
N TYR A 163 13.81 11.57 -11.10
CA TYR A 163 14.31 10.98 -12.34
C TYR A 163 13.18 10.35 -13.16
N GLN A 164 13.48 9.99 -14.41
CA GLN A 164 12.49 9.39 -15.30
C GLN A 164 12.08 8.00 -14.79
N LEU A 165 10.78 7.74 -14.73
CA LEU A 165 10.25 6.43 -14.35
C LEU A 165 10.59 5.40 -15.43
N MET A 166 11.22 4.31 -15.03
CA MET A 166 11.74 3.30 -15.94
C MET A 166 10.97 2.00 -15.80
N ASN A 167 10.35 1.52 -16.89
CA ASN A 167 9.86 0.14 -16.94
C ASN A 167 10.99 -0.75 -17.49
N ILE A 168 11.69 -1.43 -16.58
CA ILE A 168 12.92 -2.17 -16.91
C ILE A 168 12.68 -3.42 -17.77
N ASP A 169 11.44 -3.96 -17.76
CA ASP A 169 11.09 -5.16 -18.54
C ASP A 169 11.20 -4.95 -20.06
N ASN A 170 11.20 -3.69 -20.53
CA ASN A 170 11.21 -3.34 -21.95
C ASN A 170 12.52 -2.67 -22.40
N ILE A 171 13.55 -2.65 -21.55
CA ILE A 171 14.79 -1.92 -21.81
C ILE A 171 15.93 -2.91 -22.02
N LYS A 172 16.67 -2.70 -23.11
CA LYS A 172 17.79 -3.56 -23.51
C LYS A 172 19.14 -3.04 -23.03
N ASP A 173 19.21 -1.75 -22.73
CA ASP A 173 20.42 -1.10 -22.24
C ASP A 173 20.80 -1.65 -20.87
N ILE A 174 22.11 -1.75 -20.61
CA ILE A 174 22.65 -2.12 -19.31
C ILE A 174 22.76 -0.86 -18.45
N HIS A 175 22.00 -0.84 -17.34
CA HIS A 175 21.98 0.29 -16.41
C HIS A 175 22.94 0.04 -15.26
N CYS A 176 23.86 0.99 -15.03
CA CYS A 176 24.90 0.88 -14.03
C CYS A 176 24.72 1.89 -12.89
N PHE A 177 24.95 1.43 -11.66
CA PHE A 177 24.74 2.19 -10.42
C PHE A 177 25.90 1.99 -9.45
N GLY A 178 26.20 3.01 -8.64
CA GLY A 178 27.14 2.88 -7.52
C GLY A 178 26.52 2.28 -6.24
N SER A 179 25.19 2.30 -6.13
CA SER A 179 24.45 1.66 -5.03
C SER A 179 22.99 1.39 -5.42
N MET A 180 22.38 0.38 -4.81
CA MET A 180 21.03 -0.05 -5.17
C MET A 180 20.30 -0.78 -4.05
N THR A 181 18.97 -0.67 -4.03
CA THR A 181 18.06 -1.59 -3.34
C THR A 181 17.24 -2.40 -4.35
N VAL A 182 17.26 -3.73 -4.25
CA VAL A 182 16.38 -4.63 -5.01
C VAL A 182 15.30 -5.14 -4.07
N GLY A 183 14.04 -4.79 -4.29
CA GLY A 183 12.94 -5.05 -3.37
C GLY A 183 12.49 -3.80 -2.62
N LEU A 184 11.50 -3.97 -1.75
CA LEU A 184 10.92 -2.90 -0.93
C LEU A 184 11.04 -3.28 0.54
N LYS A 185 11.45 -2.32 1.37
CA LYS A 185 11.57 -2.51 2.81
C LYS A 185 10.18 -2.48 3.47
N ARG A 186 9.72 -3.62 3.99
CA ARG A 186 8.49 -3.73 4.79
C ARG A 186 8.74 -4.56 6.05
N GLU A 187 8.95 -3.85 7.16
CA GLU A 187 9.27 -4.47 8.45
C GLU A 187 8.05 -4.85 9.30
N SER A 188 6.86 -4.38 8.91
CA SER A 188 5.61 -4.54 9.66
C SER A 188 4.59 -5.43 8.93
N TYR A 189 3.87 -6.21 9.73
CA TYR A 189 2.69 -6.98 9.30
C TYR A 189 1.41 -6.13 9.24
N LYS A 190 1.47 -4.86 9.66
CA LYS A 190 0.34 -3.93 9.55
C LYS A 190 -0.04 -3.74 8.09
N GLU A 191 -1.34 -3.80 7.80
CA GLU A 191 -1.86 -3.41 6.50
C GLU A 191 -2.04 -1.88 6.46
N LEU A 192 -1.81 -1.28 5.29
CA LEU A 192 -1.96 0.17 5.05
C LEU A 192 -1.34 1.04 6.17
N GLY A 193 -0.17 0.64 6.66
CA GLY A 193 0.46 1.21 7.84
C GLY A 193 1.97 1.13 7.79
N ILE A 194 2.61 1.97 8.60
CA ILE A 194 4.06 1.95 8.86
C ILE A 194 4.22 1.84 10.37
N ASP A 195 5.11 0.97 10.82
CA ASP A 195 5.41 0.81 12.24
C ASP A 195 6.57 1.73 12.64
N PRO A 196 6.32 2.79 13.43
CA PRO A 196 7.35 3.74 13.81
C PRO A 196 8.40 3.14 14.76
N SER A 197 8.16 1.96 15.36
CA SER A 197 9.18 1.25 16.14
C SER A 197 10.26 0.59 15.27
N LYS A 198 9.97 0.43 13.97
CA LYS A 198 10.81 -0.26 12.98
C LYS A 198 11.15 0.61 11.77
N SER A 199 10.76 1.87 11.80
CA SER A 199 10.95 2.80 10.68
C SER A 199 11.09 4.21 11.24
N PRO A 200 11.97 5.04 10.67
CA PRO A 200 12.03 6.46 11.02
C PRO A 200 10.78 7.23 10.55
N TYR A 201 9.88 6.59 9.80
CA TYR A 201 8.65 7.17 9.29
C TYR A 201 7.42 6.51 9.89
N SER A 202 6.30 7.23 9.86
CA SER A 202 4.98 6.76 10.28
C SER A 202 3.95 6.90 9.15
N ILE A 203 2.77 6.33 9.35
CA ILE A 203 1.65 6.53 8.42
C ILE A 203 1.22 8.01 8.32
N LYS A 204 1.50 8.82 9.35
CA LYS A 204 1.26 10.26 9.32
C LYS A 204 2.21 10.96 8.35
N ASP A 205 3.50 10.58 8.34
CA ASP A 205 4.48 11.10 7.39
C ASP A 205 4.14 10.73 5.95
N PHE A 206 3.67 9.49 5.74
CA PHE A 206 3.17 9.06 4.43
C PHE A 206 1.97 9.90 3.97
N ARG A 207 0.99 10.15 4.84
CA ARG A 207 -0.17 10.99 4.52
C ARG A 207 0.24 12.44 4.26
N GLN A 208 1.19 12.96 5.04
CA GLN A 208 1.75 14.29 4.82
C GLN A 208 2.43 14.39 3.45
N PHE A 209 3.17 13.36 3.05
CA PHE A 209 3.76 13.25 1.72
C PHE A 209 2.69 13.22 0.62
N LEU A 210 1.63 12.41 0.76
CA LEU A 210 0.52 12.39 -0.20
C LEU A 210 -0.16 13.76 -0.31
N ARG A 211 -0.39 14.42 0.83
CA ARG A 211 -0.99 15.75 0.90
C ARG A 211 -0.19 16.78 0.11
N SER A 212 1.13 16.80 0.28
CA SER A 212 2.01 17.66 -0.51
C SER A 212 2.01 17.29 -1.99
N SER A 213 2.10 15.99 -2.32
CA SER A 213 2.20 15.49 -3.70
C SER A 213 0.96 15.81 -4.55
N TYR A 214 -0.22 15.74 -3.94
CA TYR A 214 -1.49 16.05 -4.60
C TYR A 214 -2.00 17.47 -4.30
N ASN A 215 -1.21 18.31 -3.62
CA ASN A 215 -1.59 19.69 -3.24
C ASN A 215 -2.94 19.77 -2.49
N LEU A 216 -3.18 18.80 -1.60
CA LEU A 216 -4.43 18.66 -0.85
C LEU A 216 -4.51 19.71 0.25
N LYS A 217 -5.54 20.56 0.20
CA LYS A 217 -5.64 21.77 1.02
C LYS A 217 -6.23 21.55 2.40
N LYS A 218 -7.14 20.58 2.56
CA LYS A 218 -7.83 20.36 3.82
C LYS A 218 -7.01 19.45 4.71
N THR A 219 -6.55 20.00 5.83
CA THR A 219 -5.71 19.28 6.81
C THR A 219 -6.54 18.59 7.88
N ARG A 220 -7.64 19.21 8.29
CA ARG A 220 -8.54 18.73 9.34
C ARG A 220 -10.00 18.75 8.87
N ALA A 221 -10.78 17.79 9.34
CA ALA A 221 -12.22 17.80 9.19
C ALA A 221 -12.83 19.00 9.91
N ILE A 222 -14.04 19.36 9.49
CA ILE A 222 -14.79 20.44 10.13
C ILE A 222 -15.05 20.12 11.60
N LYS A 223 -14.93 21.14 12.45
CA LYS A 223 -15.50 21.13 13.79
C LYS A 223 -16.83 21.89 13.75
N ILE A 224 -17.92 21.20 14.06
CA ILE A 224 -19.25 21.78 14.10
C ILE A 224 -19.42 22.44 15.48
N MET A 225 -19.65 23.75 15.49
CA MET A 225 -19.94 24.50 16.71
C MET A 225 -21.43 24.86 16.74
N ASP A 226 -22.01 24.88 17.94
CA ASP A 226 -23.41 25.28 18.12
C ASP A 226 -23.65 26.68 17.55
N GLY A 227 -24.73 26.82 16.77
CA GLY A 227 -25.06 28.06 16.05
C GLY A 227 -24.39 28.23 14.68
N THR A 228 -23.44 27.38 14.27
CA THR A 228 -22.83 27.46 12.93
C THR A 228 -23.67 26.76 11.86
N LYS A 229 -23.93 27.43 10.73
CA LYS A 229 -24.70 26.87 9.59
C LYS A 229 -23.86 25.94 8.68
N ARG A 230 -22.65 25.54 9.08
CA ARG A 230 -21.75 24.76 8.20
C ARG A 230 -22.14 23.29 8.22
N ARG A 231 -22.56 22.79 7.05
CA ARG A 231 -22.93 21.38 6.84
C ARG A 231 -21.71 20.53 6.49
N PRO A 232 -21.44 19.43 7.20
CA PRO A 232 -20.34 18.52 6.86
C PRO A 232 -20.56 17.86 5.50
N ARG A 233 -19.47 17.65 4.77
CA ARG A 233 -19.48 16.96 3.47
C ARG A 233 -19.32 15.45 3.68
N LEU A 234 -20.33 14.68 3.30
CA LEU A 234 -20.32 13.23 3.28
C LEU A 234 -20.08 12.73 1.85
N LEU A 235 -19.02 11.95 1.64
CA LEU A 235 -18.85 11.15 0.43
C LEU A 235 -19.39 9.74 0.63
N ILE A 236 -20.26 9.31 -0.28
CA ILE A 236 -20.68 7.91 -0.41
C ILE A 236 -19.87 7.30 -1.56
N ILE A 237 -18.99 6.36 -1.23
CA ILE A 237 -18.27 5.55 -2.21
C ILE A 237 -19.23 4.51 -2.77
N SER A 238 -19.80 4.79 -3.94
CA SER A 238 -20.79 3.93 -4.58
C SER A 238 -20.13 3.08 -5.65
N ARG A 239 -19.97 1.79 -5.36
CA ARG A 239 -19.36 0.81 -6.28
C ARG A 239 -20.38 0.37 -7.33
N LYS A 240 -19.94 0.07 -8.56
CA LYS A 240 -20.83 -0.35 -9.66
C LYS A 240 -21.01 -1.86 -9.82
N ARG A 241 -20.05 -2.67 -9.38
CA ARG A 241 -20.02 -4.12 -9.68
C ARG A 241 -20.45 -5.00 -8.51
N SER A 242 -19.55 -5.19 -7.55
CA SER A 242 -19.81 -6.00 -6.35
C SER A 242 -19.71 -5.16 -5.10
N ARG A 243 -20.41 -5.57 -4.04
CA ARG A 243 -20.56 -4.81 -2.79
C ARG A 243 -21.01 -3.37 -3.10
N ALA A 244 -21.88 -3.25 -4.10
CA ALA A 244 -22.54 -2.02 -4.48
C ALA A 244 -23.69 -1.74 -3.52
N PHE A 245 -24.01 -0.47 -3.32
CA PHE A 245 -25.27 -0.08 -2.70
C PHE A 245 -26.37 -0.17 -3.76
N THR A 246 -27.49 -0.82 -3.43
CA THR A 246 -28.66 -0.93 -4.32
C THR A 246 -29.63 0.25 -4.13
N ASN A 247 -29.56 0.94 -2.99
CA ASN A 247 -30.48 2.02 -2.61
C ASN A 247 -29.75 3.32 -2.24
N VAL A 248 -28.74 3.71 -3.02
CA VAL A 248 -27.97 4.96 -2.80
C VAL A 248 -28.86 6.19 -2.63
N GLY A 249 -29.98 6.28 -3.38
CA GLY A 249 -30.93 7.39 -3.30
C GLY A 249 -31.54 7.56 -1.89
N ASP A 250 -31.86 6.46 -1.21
CA ASP A 250 -32.44 6.49 0.13
C ASP A 250 -31.39 6.92 1.16
N ILE A 251 -30.16 6.42 1.03
CA ILE A 251 -29.02 6.80 1.88
C ILE A 251 -28.73 8.31 1.72
N VAL A 252 -28.71 8.81 0.48
CA VAL A 252 -28.55 10.24 0.17
C VAL A 252 -29.66 11.07 0.79
N THR A 253 -30.91 10.62 0.68
CA THR A 253 -32.09 11.31 1.22
C THR A 253 -32.02 11.40 2.75
N LEU A 254 -31.70 10.29 3.43
CA LEU A 254 -31.49 10.28 4.87
C LEU A 254 -30.35 11.21 5.29
N ALA A 255 -29.19 11.13 4.65
CA ALA A 255 -28.05 11.96 4.99
C ALA A 255 -28.33 13.45 4.79
N LYS A 256 -29.02 13.84 3.70
CA LYS A 256 -29.47 15.23 3.51
C LYS A 256 -30.44 15.69 4.59
N LYS A 257 -31.40 14.85 4.99
CA LYS A 257 -32.33 15.13 6.11
C LYS A 257 -31.60 15.33 7.44
N LEU A 258 -30.50 14.63 7.66
CA LEU A 258 -29.63 14.79 8.84
C LEU A 258 -28.69 15.99 8.75
N GLY A 259 -28.67 16.73 7.63
CA GLY A 259 -27.89 17.96 7.49
C GLY A 259 -26.56 17.81 6.75
N TYR A 260 -26.26 16.66 6.13
CA TYR A 260 -25.07 16.49 5.31
C TYR A 260 -25.17 17.16 3.94
N ARG A 261 -24.04 17.64 3.42
CA ARG A 261 -23.83 17.86 1.98
C ARG A 261 -23.28 16.57 1.38
N VAL A 262 -24.06 15.90 0.55
CA VAL A 262 -23.72 14.56 0.05
C VAL A 262 -23.07 14.63 -1.33
N VAL A 263 -21.96 13.92 -1.49
CA VAL A 263 -21.31 13.61 -2.76
C VAL A 263 -21.39 12.10 -2.96
N VAL A 264 -21.67 11.65 -4.17
CA VAL A 264 -21.61 10.23 -4.54
C VAL A 264 -20.58 10.09 -5.64
N ALA A 265 -19.59 9.23 -5.44
CA ALA A 265 -18.57 8.97 -6.44
C ALA A 265 -18.02 7.54 -6.31
N GLU A 266 -17.41 7.04 -7.39
CA GLU A 266 -16.67 5.79 -7.41
C GLU A 266 -15.19 6.08 -7.69
N PRO A 267 -14.24 5.48 -6.97
CA PRO A 267 -12.83 5.58 -7.31
C PRO A 267 -12.55 5.03 -8.71
N ASP A 268 -11.78 5.77 -9.52
CA ASP A 268 -11.42 5.39 -10.88
C ASP A 268 -9.89 5.39 -11.10
N ALA A 269 -9.45 5.60 -12.34
CA ALA A 269 -8.05 5.71 -12.70
C ALA A 269 -7.45 7.10 -12.39
N ASP A 270 -8.28 8.15 -12.29
CA ASP A 270 -7.85 9.50 -11.93
C ASP A 270 -7.71 9.62 -10.41
N LEU A 271 -6.59 9.09 -9.92
CA LEU A 271 -6.24 9.19 -8.51
C LEU A 271 -6.08 10.64 -8.04
N SER A 272 -5.66 11.54 -8.93
CA SER A 272 -5.49 12.95 -8.60
C SER A 272 -6.83 13.62 -8.34
N GLY A 273 -7.77 13.57 -9.28
CA GLY A 273 -9.12 14.12 -9.11
C GLY A 273 -9.85 13.48 -7.92
N PHE A 274 -9.79 12.16 -7.79
CA PHE A 274 -10.46 11.47 -6.69
C PHE A 274 -9.88 11.83 -5.31
N SER A 275 -8.56 12.04 -5.22
CA SER A 275 -7.92 12.49 -3.97
C SER A 275 -8.42 13.87 -3.53
N GLN A 276 -8.71 14.78 -4.46
CA GLN A 276 -9.30 16.10 -4.15
C GLN A 276 -10.71 15.96 -3.59
N ILE A 277 -11.53 15.07 -4.18
CA ILE A 277 -12.90 14.80 -3.70
C ILE A 277 -12.85 14.30 -2.27
N ILE A 278 -12.04 13.26 -2.01
CA ILE A 278 -11.89 12.66 -0.68
C ILE A 278 -11.39 13.70 0.33
N ASN A 279 -10.34 14.45 -0.01
CA ASN A 279 -9.76 15.44 0.89
C ASN A 279 -10.76 16.55 1.23
N SER A 280 -11.69 16.88 0.34
CA SER A 280 -12.73 17.89 0.60
C SER A 280 -13.77 17.45 1.64
N CYS A 281 -13.90 16.16 1.93
CA CYS A 281 -14.96 15.60 2.76
C CYS A 281 -14.60 15.53 4.25
N ASP A 282 -15.64 15.55 5.08
CA ASP A 282 -15.56 15.41 6.55
C ASP A 282 -15.94 13.99 6.99
N VAL A 283 -16.79 13.34 6.20
CA VAL A 283 -17.19 11.96 6.39
C VAL A 283 -17.05 11.22 5.06
N VAL A 284 -16.52 10.00 5.08
CA VAL A 284 -16.55 9.07 3.95
C VAL A 284 -17.21 7.79 4.40
N MET A 285 -18.12 7.25 3.57
CA MET A 285 -18.72 5.95 3.80
C MET A 285 -18.66 5.06 2.57
N GLY A 286 -18.62 3.74 2.79
CA GLY A 286 -18.79 2.76 1.72
C GLY A 286 -18.72 1.33 2.21
N VAL A 287 -19.15 0.39 1.37
CA VAL A 287 -19.05 -1.04 1.66
C VAL A 287 -17.58 -1.48 1.60
N HIS A 288 -17.16 -2.31 2.56
CA HIS A 288 -15.81 -2.87 2.66
C HIS A 288 -15.25 -3.24 1.28
N GLY A 289 -14.09 -2.70 0.91
CA GLY A 289 -13.40 -3.07 -0.31
C GLY A 289 -12.27 -2.10 -0.68
N ALA A 290 -11.58 -2.40 -1.78
CA ALA A 290 -10.37 -1.68 -2.18
C ALA A 290 -10.59 -0.18 -2.45
N GLY A 291 -11.82 0.24 -2.75
CA GLY A 291 -12.15 1.65 -2.90
C GLY A 291 -11.97 2.45 -1.60
N LEU A 292 -12.13 1.81 -0.44
CA LEU A 292 -11.98 2.47 0.86
C LEU A 292 -10.52 2.79 1.20
N THR A 293 -9.53 2.26 0.48
CA THR A 293 -8.11 2.63 0.65
C THR A 293 -7.87 4.13 0.47
N ASN A 294 -8.76 4.82 -0.25
CA ASN A 294 -8.71 6.27 -0.42
C ASN A 294 -8.83 7.06 0.90
N ILE A 295 -9.13 6.43 2.04
CA ILE A 295 -9.05 7.09 3.36
C ILE A 295 -7.66 7.70 3.65
N VAL A 296 -6.61 7.27 2.95
CA VAL A 296 -5.27 7.90 3.04
C VAL A 296 -5.27 9.39 2.66
N PHE A 297 -6.28 9.86 1.91
CA PHE A 297 -6.42 11.27 1.50
C PHE A 297 -7.39 12.09 2.37
N LEU A 298 -8.11 11.44 3.30
CA LEU A 298 -9.00 12.15 4.22
C LEU A 298 -8.21 13.14 5.08
N PRO A 299 -8.80 14.27 5.49
CA PRO A 299 -8.19 15.11 6.51
C PRO A 299 -8.17 14.41 7.89
N GLU A 300 -7.34 14.89 8.81
CA GLU A 300 -7.34 14.43 10.21
C GLU A 300 -8.70 14.70 10.88
N ASN A 301 -9.06 13.89 11.87
CA ASN A 301 -10.33 13.93 12.61
C ASN A 301 -11.59 13.70 11.75
N ALA A 302 -11.46 13.41 10.46
CA ALA A 302 -12.57 12.97 9.62
C ALA A 302 -13.18 11.68 10.15
N VAL A 303 -14.44 11.44 9.79
CA VAL A 303 -15.14 10.20 10.14
C VAL A 303 -15.15 9.26 8.94
N PHE A 304 -14.74 8.02 9.15
CA PHE A 304 -14.79 6.97 8.15
C PHE A 304 -15.78 5.89 8.60
N ILE A 305 -16.84 5.70 7.82
CA ILE A 305 -17.90 4.73 8.07
C ILE A 305 -17.70 3.53 7.13
N GLN A 306 -17.36 2.39 7.69
CA GLN A 306 -17.22 1.15 6.94
C GLN A 306 -18.49 0.31 7.06
N VAL A 307 -19.18 0.10 5.94
CA VAL A 307 -20.27 -0.88 5.87
C VAL A 307 -19.67 -2.27 5.72
N ILE A 308 -19.85 -3.12 6.73
CA ILE A 308 -19.28 -4.47 6.78
C ILE A 308 -20.28 -5.43 6.11
N PRO A 309 -19.88 -6.12 5.03
CA PRO A 309 -20.72 -7.09 4.34
C PRO A 309 -21.07 -8.27 5.24
N PHE A 310 -22.23 -8.87 5.02
CA PHE A 310 -22.62 -10.10 5.70
C PHE A 310 -21.65 -11.23 5.33
N GLY A 311 -21.42 -12.13 6.29
CA GLY A 311 -20.62 -13.33 6.08
C GLY A 311 -19.38 -13.47 6.96
N GLY A 312 -19.20 -12.69 8.03
CA GLY A 312 -18.05 -12.85 8.94
C GLY A 312 -16.80 -12.03 8.53
N ALA A 313 -16.99 -10.84 7.94
CA ALA A 313 -15.92 -9.98 7.45
C ALA A 313 -15.36 -9.00 8.50
N GLU A 314 -15.68 -9.17 9.78
CA GLU A 314 -15.32 -8.24 10.86
C GLU A 314 -13.81 -8.18 11.07
N TRP A 315 -13.14 -9.33 11.15
CA TRP A 315 -11.68 -9.36 11.35
C TRP A 315 -10.94 -8.70 10.18
N LEU A 316 -11.39 -8.94 8.94
CA LEU A 316 -10.87 -8.27 7.73
C LEU A 316 -11.12 -6.77 7.80
N SER A 317 -12.31 -6.34 8.21
CA SER A 317 -12.64 -4.91 8.30
C SER A 317 -11.75 -4.22 9.33
N ARG A 318 -11.54 -4.87 10.48
CA ARG A 318 -10.66 -4.36 11.53
C ARG A 318 -9.22 -4.21 11.06
N THR A 319 -8.62 -5.30 10.56
CA THR A 319 -7.20 -5.32 10.16
C THR A 319 -6.92 -4.42 8.96
N PHE A 320 -7.84 -4.33 7.99
CA PHE A 320 -7.59 -3.62 6.74
C PHE A 320 -7.94 -2.14 6.81
N PHE A 321 -8.85 -1.72 7.71
CA PHE A 321 -9.32 -0.33 7.72
C PHE A 321 -9.58 0.28 9.10
N GLU A 322 -10.06 -0.45 10.12
CA GLU A 322 -10.24 0.13 11.47
C GLU A 322 -8.90 0.55 12.10
N GLU A 323 -7.96 -0.40 12.19
CA GLU A 323 -6.65 -0.15 12.79
C GLU A 323 -5.86 0.89 11.98
N PRO A 324 -5.81 0.82 10.64
CA PRO A 324 -5.23 1.88 9.81
C PRO A 324 -5.90 3.25 10.01
N ALA A 325 -7.23 3.34 10.05
CA ALA A 325 -7.93 4.62 10.26
C ALA A 325 -7.52 5.26 11.59
N LYS A 326 -7.48 4.48 12.68
CA LYS A 326 -7.03 4.96 13.99
C LYS A 326 -5.59 5.47 13.94
N ALA A 327 -4.68 4.72 13.32
CA ALA A 327 -3.28 5.13 13.15
C ALA A 327 -3.12 6.43 12.33
N MET A 328 -4.08 6.71 11.44
CA MET A 328 -4.15 7.91 10.60
C MET A 328 -4.85 9.11 11.28
N ASN A 329 -5.26 8.99 12.54
CA ASN A 329 -6.10 9.97 13.24
C ASN A 329 -7.43 10.24 12.51
N ILE A 330 -8.05 9.17 12.00
CA ILE A 330 -9.40 9.16 11.43
C ILE A 330 -10.31 8.43 12.42
N ARG A 331 -11.48 9.01 12.69
CA ARG A 331 -12.48 8.43 13.56
C ARG A 331 -13.22 7.33 12.81
N TYR A 332 -13.16 6.10 13.30
CA TYR A 332 -13.76 4.94 12.64
C TYR A 332 -15.14 4.62 13.21
N LEU A 333 -16.09 4.32 12.32
CA LEU A 333 -17.38 3.71 12.64
C LEU A 333 -17.61 2.52 11.72
N ASP A 334 -18.18 1.44 12.23
CA ASP A 334 -18.69 0.35 11.40
C ASP A 334 -20.22 0.31 11.38
N TYR A 335 -20.74 -0.27 10.31
CA TYR A 335 -22.14 -0.67 10.21
C TYR A 335 -22.19 -2.08 9.65
N LYS A 336 -22.52 -3.04 10.52
CA LYS A 336 -22.66 -4.45 10.15
C LYS A 336 -24.05 -4.68 9.59
N ILE A 337 -24.10 -5.08 8.32
CA ILE A 337 -25.38 -5.36 7.68
C ILE A 337 -25.97 -6.65 8.23
N ARG A 338 -27.30 -6.74 8.25
CA ARG A 338 -27.99 -8.01 8.48
C ARG A 338 -28.17 -8.77 7.17
N VAL A 339 -28.63 -10.02 7.28
CA VAL A 339 -28.94 -10.85 6.12
C VAL A 339 -30.03 -10.22 5.24
N GLU A 340 -30.99 -9.50 5.82
CA GLU A 340 -32.07 -8.82 5.08
C GLU A 340 -31.55 -7.65 4.22
N GLU A 341 -30.39 -7.10 4.57
CA GLU A 341 -29.71 -6.03 3.83
C GLU A 341 -28.75 -6.58 2.76
N SER A 342 -28.58 -7.91 2.70
CA SER A 342 -27.71 -8.58 1.73
C SER A 342 -28.49 -9.04 0.52
N THR A 343 -27.93 -8.84 -0.68
CA THR A 343 -28.53 -9.44 -1.88
C THR A 343 -28.36 -10.96 -1.99
N LEU A 344 -27.68 -11.59 -1.03
CA LEU A 344 -27.59 -13.05 -0.97
C LEU A 344 -28.94 -13.68 -0.62
N LEU A 345 -29.84 -12.95 0.06
CA LEU A 345 -31.17 -13.42 0.41
C LEU A 345 -32.03 -13.71 -0.84
N GLN A 346 -31.80 -13.04 -1.97
CA GLN A 346 -32.49 -13.36 -3.24
C GLN A 346 -31.78 -14.44 -4.06
N GLN A 347 -30.56 -14.83 -3.68
CA GLN A 347 -29.74 -15.79 -4.43
C GLN A 347 -29.77 -17.19 -3.83
N TYR A 348 -30.11 -17.32 -2.55
CA TYR A 348 -30.08 -18.56 -1.81
C TYR A 348 -31.38 -18.75 -1.02
N PRO A 349 -31.88 -20.00 -0.89
CA PRO A 349 -32.98 -20.31 0.02
C PRO A 349 -32.68 -19.84 1.45
N ALA A 350 -33.72 -19.44 2.20
CA ALA A 350 -33.57 -18.87 3.54
C ALA A 350 -32.85 -19.81 4.53
N ASP A 351 -32.97 -21.12 4.34
CA ASP A 351 -32.34 -22.16 5.15
C ASP A 351 -30.95 -22.59 4.64
N HIS A 352 -30.49 -22.07 3.51
CA HIS A 352 -29.24 -22.45 2.88
C HIS A 352 -28.03 -22.07 3.76
N VAL A 353 -26.99 -22.92 3.77
CA VAL A 353 -25.79 -22.77 4.61
C VAL A 353 -25.08 -21.43 4.45
N VAL A 354 -25.11 -20.85 3.23
CA VAL A 354 -24.56 -19.51 2.94
C VAL A 354 -25.17 -18.41 3.82
N LEU A 355 -26.45 -18.53 4.18
CA LEU A 355 -27.16 -17.56 5.00
C LEU A 355 -27.18 -17.96 6.48
N ARG A 356 -27.31 -19.26 6.79
CA ARG A 356 -27.40 -19.72 8.19
C ARG A 356 -26.05 -19.87 8.89
N ASP A 357 -25.01 -20.31 8.18
CA ASP A 357 -23.69 -20.54 8.76
C ASP A 357 -22.55 -20.11 7.81
N PRO A 358 -22.24 -18.80 7.75
CA PRO A 358 -21.10 -18.31 7.00
C PRO A 358 -19.75 -18.90 7.41
N SER A 359 -19.62 -19.42 8.64
CA SER A 359 -18.38 -20.03 9.10
C SER A 359 -18.09 -21.33 8.34
N ALA A 360 -19.12 -22.11 7.98
CA ALA A 360 -18.97 -23.30 7.16
C ALA A 360 -18.40 -22.98 5.77
N ILE A 361 -18.81 -21.86 5.17
CA ILE A 361 -18.22 -21.36 3.92
C ILE A 361 -16.77 -20.91 4.14
N GLY A 362 -16.49 -20.23 5.26
CA GLY A 362 -15.12 -19.84 5.63
C GLY A 362 -14.17 -21.03 5.75
N LYS A 363 -14.63 -22.16 6.30
CA LYS A 363 -13.85 -23.42 6.43
C LYS A 363 -13.50 -24.05 5.08
N GLN A 364 -14.23 -23.74 4.01
CA GLN A 364 -13.89 -24.17 2.64
C GLN A 364 -12.74 -23.34 2.04
N GLY A 365 -12.26 -22.33 2.75
CA GLY A 365 -11.11 -21.51 2.37
C GLY A 365 -11.48 -20.16 1.76
N TRP A 366 -10.44 -19.33 1.59
CA TRP A 366 -10.57 -17.93 1.19
C TRP A 366 -11.28 -17.74 -0.15
N LEU A 367 -11.05 -18.61 -1.14
CA LEU A 367 -11.64 -18.46 -2.47
C LEU A 367 -13.17 -18.62 -2.44
N ALA A 368 -13.68 -19.61 -1.71
CA ALA A 368 -15.12 -19.81 -1.53
C ALA A 368 -15.76 -18.63 -0.80
N PHE A 369 -15.17 -18.25 0.33
CA PHE A 369 -15.60 -17.10 1.14
C PHE A 369 -15.67 -15.81 0.32
N ARG A 370 -14.58 -15.48 -0.40
CA ARG A 370 -14.50 -14.28 -1.24
C ARG A 370 -15.52 -14.33 -2.38
N SER A 371 -15.68 -15.47 -3.03
CA SER A 371 -16.63 -15.63 -4.13
C SER A 371 -18.05 -15.26 -3.69
N ILE A 372 -18.47 -15.78 -2.54
CA ILE A 372 -19.84 -15.59 -2.06
C ILE A 372 -20.01 -14.19 -1.44
N TYR A 373 -19.25 -13.88 -0.38
CA TYR A 373 -19.53 -12.68 0.43
C TYR A 373 -18.93 -11.38 -0.13
N PHE A 374 -17.96 -11.46 -1.06
CA PHE A 374 -17.28 -10.28 -1.60
C PHE A 374 -17.53 -10.03 -3.09
N GLN A 375 -17.89 -11.06 -3.86
CA GLN A 375 -18.15 -10.95 -5.31
C GLN A 375 -19.64 -11.04 -5.65
N LYS A 376 -20.42 -11.90 -5.00
CA LYS A 376 -21.85 -12.11 -5.31
C LYS A 376 -22.82 -11.30 -4.44
N GLN A 377 -22.32 -10.54 -3.48
CA GLN A 377 -23.13 -9.74 -2.57
C GLN A 377 -23.10 -8.24 -2.91
N ASN A 378 -24.27 -7.63 -2.94
CA ASN A 378 -24.52 -6.19 -2.87
C ASN A 378 -25.33 -5.88 -1.60
N VAL A 379 -25.51 -4.60 -1.30
CA VAL A 379 -26.08 -4.13 -0.02
C VAL A 379 -27.26 -3.19 -0.26
N THR A 380 -28.40 -3.53 0.34
CA THR A 380 -29.55 -2.63 0.50
C THR A 380 -29.57 -2.15 1.94
N ILE A 381 -29.19 -0.90 2.19
CA ILE A 381 -29.12 -0.38 3.56
C ILE A 381 -30.53 -0.16 4.13
N ASP A 382 -30.79 -0.71 5.30
CA ASP A 382 -31.92 -0.29 6.13
C ASP A 382 -31.62 1.09 6.72
N VAL A 383 -32.22 2.12 6.12
CA VAL A 383 -31.99 3.52 6.51
C VAL A 383 -32.45 3.84 7.94
N ASN A 384 -33.41 3.10 8.50
CA ASN A 384 -33.84 3.31 9.87
C ASN A 384 -32.80 2.80 10.85
N ARG A 385 -32.23 1.63 10.57
CA ARG A 385 -31.11 1.07 11.36
C ARG A 385 -29.79 1.79 11.13
N PHE A 386 -29.58 2.37 9.95
CA PHE A 386 -28.35 3.09 9.63
C PHE A 386 -28.34 4.54 10.15
N ARG A 387 -29.51 5.15 10.36
CA ARG A 387 -29.64 6.52 10.87
C ARG A 387 -28.78 6.80 12.12
N PRO A 388 -28.77 5.95 13.17
CA PRO A 388 -27.90 6.16 14.34
C PRO A 388 -26.41 6.27 14.00
N THR A 389 -25.91 5.52 13.02
CA THR A 389 -24.50 5.60 12.58
C THR A 389 -24.18 6.97 11.96
N LEU A 390 -25.08 7.51 11.13
CA LEU A 390 -24.92 8.85 10.56
C LEU A 390 -25.05 9.95 11.64
N VAL A 391 -25.98 9.81 12.59
CA VAL A 391 -26.08 10.75 13.71
C VAL A 391 -24.78 10.71 14.54
N LYS A 392 -24.26 9.52 14.82
CA LYS A 392 -22.99 9.39 15.55
C LYS A 392 -21.82 10.04 14.83
N ALA A 393 -21.78 9.94 13.50
CA ALA A 393 -20.78 10.61 12.69
C ALA A 393 -20.87 12.14 12.79
N LEU A 394 -22.07 12.72 12.94
CA LEU A 394 -22.22 14.16 13.22
C LEU A 394 -21.67 14.49 14.61
N GLU A 395 -22.06 13.76 15.65
CA GLU A 395 -21.59 13.98 17.03
C GLU A 395 -20.06 14.01 17.12
N LEU A 396 -19.39 13.10 16.40
CA LEU A 396 -17.93 13.04 16.35
C LEU A 396 -17.28 14.27 15.70
N LEU A 397 -18.01 15.02 14.87
CA LEU A 397 -17.55 16.29 14.30
C LEU A 397 -17.86 17.49 15.20
N HIS A 398 -18.69 17.35 16.25
CA HIS A 398 -18.88 18.40 17.27
C HIS A 398 -17.73 18.44 18.29
N GLN A 399 -17.02 17.32 18.47
CA GLN A 399 -15.86 17.18 19.37
C GLN A 399 -14.60 17.77 18.74
#